data_AF-A0A963WDE3-F1
#
_entry.id   AF-A0A963WDE3-F1
#
_cell.length_a   1.000
_cell.length_b   1.000
_cell.length_c   1.000
_cell.angle_alpha   90.00
_cell.angle_beta   90.00
_cell.angle_gamma   90.00
#
_symmetry.space_group_name_H-M   'P 1'
#
loop_
_entity.id
_entity.type
_entity.pdbx_description
1 polymer ?
#
loop_
_entity_poly.entity_id
_entity_poly.type
_entity_poly.pdbx_seq_one_letter_code
_entity_poly.pdbx_strand_id
1 'polypeptide(L)'
;MDFIVSNWMLILVALVSGGMLLWPMVSGGGLAAGISAPEAVQLMNREKAVVVDVCSPQEYAQAHIAGARSIPLGELEAKLPGVVKNKAVPVIMVCASGVRSGRAVAIA
;
A
#
# COMPACT_ATOMS: atom_id res chain seq x y z
N MET A 1 -9.65 16.89 -45.04
CA MET A 1 -10.29 16.67 -43.71
C MET A 1 -11.01 15.32 -43.66
N ASP A 2 -11.14 14.63 -44.80
CA ASP A 2 -11.92 13.40 -44.96
C ASP A 2 -11.32 12.19 -44.25
N PHE A 3 -9.99 12.11 -44.12
CA PHE A 3 -9.33 11.00 -43.43
C PHE A 3 -9.81 10.83 -41.98
N ILE A 4 -9.98 11.94 -41.24
CA ILE A 4 -10.43 11.90 -39.84
C ILE A 4 -11.90 11.49 -39.76
N VAL A 5 -12.73 11.96 -40.69
CA VAL A 5 -14.16 11.63 -40.76
C VAL A 5 -14.37 10.17 -41.18
N SER A 6 -13.59 9.66 -42.13
CA SER A 6 -13.68 8.26 -42.60
C SER A 6 -13.12 7.25 -41.60
N ASN A 7 -12.13 7.63 -40.79
CA ASN A 7 -11.45 6.74 -39.86
C ASN A 7 -11.73 7.05 -38.38
N TRP A 8 -12.78 7.83 -38.09
CA TRP A 8 -13.11 8.29 -36.74
C TRP A 8 -13.25 7.13 -35.74
N MET A 9 -13.80 6.00 -36.19
CA MET A 9 -13.97 4.80 -35.37
C MET A 9 -12.63 4.13 -35.02
N LEU A 10 -11.67 4.10 -35.96
CA LEU A 10 -10.32 3.60 -35.70
C LEU A 10 -9.55 4.52 -34.75
N ILE A 11 -9.72 5.84 -34.91
CA ILE A 11 -9.14 6.84 -34.01
C ILE A 11 -9.70 6.68 -32.60
N LEU A 12 -11.02 6.49 -32.46
CA LEU A 12 -11.67 6.27 -31.17
C LEU A 12 -11.15 4.99 -30.50
N VAL A 13 -11.06 3.88 -31.24
CA VAL A 13 -10.51 2.62 -30.72
C VAL A 13 -9.05 2.79 -30.28
N ALA A 14 -8.22 3.47 -31.07
CA ALA A 14 -6.83 3.74 -30.72
C ALA A 14 -6.70 4.60 -29.45
N LEU A 15 -7.53 5.63 -29.31
CA LEU A 15 -7.55 6.50 -28.13
C LEU A 15 -8.05 5.76 -26.87
N VAL A 16 -9.10 4.96 -26.99
CA VAL A 16 -9.63 4.17 -25.87
C VAL A 16 -8.62 3.09 -25.45
N SER A 17 -8.03 2.37 -26.41
CA SER A 17 -7.02 1.36 -26.13
C SER A 17 -5.75 1.97 -25.52
N GLY A 18 -5.28 3.11 -26.07
CA GLY A 18 -4.15 3.85 -25.51
C GLY A 18 -4.43 4.40 -24.12
N GLY A 19 -5.64 4.93 -23.88
CA GLY A 19 -6.09 5.37 -22.57
C GLY A 19 -6.17 4.23 -21.56
N MET A 20 -6.67 3.07 -21.98
CA MET A 20 -6.77 1.86 -21.14
C MET A 20 -5.38 1.29 -20.80
N LEU A 21 -4.40 1.41 -21.71
CA LEU A 21 -3.02 0.99 -21.46
C LEU A 21 -2.32 1.90 -20.44
N LEU A 22 -2.64 3.20 -20.44
CA LEU A 22 -2.13 4.16 -19.46
C LEU A 22 -2.94 4.18 -18.16
N TRP A 23 -4.11 3.53 -18.13
CA TRP A 23 -4.98 3.48 -16.95
C TRP A 23 -4.30 2.97 -15.69
N PRO A 24 -3.47 1.90 -15.71
CA PRO A 24 -2.78 1.43 -14.50
C PRO A 24 -1.77 2.43 -13.93
N MET A 25 -1.21 3.31 -14.78
CA MET A 25 -0.23 4.31 -14.38
C MET A 25 -0.88 5.53 -13.72
N VAL A 26 -2.09 5.89 -14.14
CA VAL A 26 -2.82 7.07 -13.63
C VAL A 26 -3.78 6.71 -12.49
N SER A 27 -4.39 5.53 -12.54
CA SER A 27 -5.41 5.13 -11.54
C SER A 27 -4.84 4.75 -10.18
N GLY A 28 -3.50 4.70 -10.02
CA GLY A 28 -2.84 4.50 -8.72
C GLY A 28 -3.34 3.29 -7.91
N GLY A 29 -3.99 2.34 -8.59
CA GLY A 29 -5.00 1.47 -7.98
C GLY A 29 -4.83 -0.01 -8.32
N GLY A 30 -3.61 -0.47 -8.55
CA GLY A 30 -3.32 -1.87 -8.82
C GLY A 30 -2.06 -2.32 -8.09
N LEU A 31 -2.25 -3.05 -6.98
CA LEU A 31 -1.28 -3.49 -5.97
C LEU A 31 -1.05 -2.43 -4.88
N ALA A 32 -1.54 -2.72 -3.68
CA ALA A 32 -1.45 -1.86 -2.51
C ALA A 32 -0.07 -1.23 -2.37
N ALA A 33 -0.03 0.10 -2.39
CA ALA A 33 0.76 1.01 -1.54
C ALA A 33 1.87 0.37 -0.70
N GLY A 34 2.81 -0.32 -1.36
CA GLY A 34 3.98 -0.90 -0.74
C GLY A 34 5.12 0.10 -0.86
N ILE A 35 5.79 0.36 0.24
CA ILE A 35 7.04 1.14 0.24
C ILE A 35 8.23 0.19 0.10
N SER A 36 9.31 0.69 -0.50
CA SER A 36 10.55 -0.08 -0.58
C SER A 36 11.22 -0.21 0.79
N ALA A 37 12.08 -1.22 1.00
CA ALA A 37 12.80 -1.37 2.27
C ALA A 37 13.68 -0.13 2.62
N PRO A 38 14.40 0.49 1.68
CA PRO A 38 15.15 1.73 1.97
C PRO A 38 14.24 2.89 2.37
N GLU A 39 13.08 3.02 1.73
CA GLU A 39 12.09 4.04 2.04
C GLU A 39 11.47 3.84 3.42
N ALA A 40 11.16 2.60 3.79
CA ALA A 40 10.72 2.25 5.15
C ALA A 40 11.76 2.66 6.19
N VAL A 41 13.05 2.37 5.95
CA VAL A 41 14.15 2.79 6.84
C VAL A 41 14.24 4.31 6.93
N GLN A 42 14.06 5.03 5.83
CA GLN A 42 14.08 6.49 5.83
C GLN A 42 12.93 7.07 6.67
N LEU A 43 11.71 6.55 6.52
CA LEU A 43 10.55 6.96 7.30
C LEU A 43 10.73 6.66 8.80
N MET A 44 11.27 5.49 9.14
CA MET A 44 11.58 5.11 10.53
C MET A 44 12.58 6.09 11.16
N ASN A 45 13.65 6.44 10.44
CA ASN A 45 14.73 7.26 10.98
C ASN A 45 14.42 8.76 11.00
N ARG A 46 13.73 9.28 9.98
CA ARG A 46 13.51 10.73 9.83
C ARG A 46 12.17 11.19 10.38
N GLU A 47 11.13 10.40 10.14
CA GLU A 47 9.75 10.77 10.44
C GLU A 47 9.19 10.02 11.66
N LYS A 48 10.05 9.23 12.32
CA LYS A 48 9.71 8.42 13.50
C LYS A 48 8.52 7.49 13.23
N ALA A 49 8.47 6.92 12.03
CA ALA A 49 7.38 6.07 11.61
C ALA A 49 7.15 4.90 12.60
N VAL A 50 5.88 4.63 12.88
CA VAL A 50 5.48 3.51 13.75
C VAL A 50 5.34 2.27 12.89
N VAL A 51 6.15 1.25 13.18
CA VAL A 51 6.06 -0.05 12.49
C VAL A 51 5.08 -0.94 13.25
N VAL A 52 4.07 -1.44 12.55
CA VAL A 52 3.08 -2.39 13.06
C VAL A 52 3.22 -3.71 12.31
N ASP A 53 3.51 -4.77 13.05
CA ASP A 53 3.58 -6.12 12.50
C ASP A 53 2.23 -6.82 12.69
N VAL A 54 1.62 -7.24 11.58
CA VAL A 54 0.30 -7.88 11.55
C VAL A 54 0.37 -9.41 11.44
N CYS A 55 1.55 -9.99 11.65
CA CYS A 55 1.74 -11.42 11.73
C CYS A 55 1.12 -12.03 13.00
N SER A 56 1.11 -13.36 13.08
CA SER A 56 0.75 -14.03 14.32
C SER A 56 1.77 -13.72 15.42
N PRO A 57 1.38 -13.78 16.71
CA PRO A 57 2.32 -13.55 17.81
C PRO A 57 3.53 -14.51 17.78
N GLN A 58 3.33 -15.74 17.30
CA GLN A 58 4.39 -16.73 17.17
C GLN A 58 5.42 -16.34 16.09
N GLU A 59 4.96 -15.86 14.93
CA GLU A 59 5.83 -15.36 13.87
C GLU A 59 6.62 -14.13 14.34
N TYR A 60 5.94 -13.19 15.00
CA TYR A 60 6.57 -11.99 15.57
C TYR A 60 7.66 -12.39 16.60
N ALA A 61 7.38 -13.37 17.46
CA ALA A 61 8.34 -13.84 18.45
C ALA A 61 9.56 -14.54 17.82
N GLN A 62 9.41 -15.17 16.66
CA GLN A 62 10.52 -15.79 15.93
C GLN A 62 11.42 -14.74 15.27
N ALA A 63 10.84 -13.76 14.59
CA ALA A 63 11.56 -12.67 13.96
C ALA A 63 10.64 -11.46 13.74
N HIS A 64 11.14 -10.27 14.03
CA HIS A 64 10.44 -9.02 13.78
C HIS A 64 11.42 -7.86 13.58
N ILE A 65 10.92 -6.75 13.02
CA ILE A 65 11.68 -5.50 12.89
C ILE A 65 11.85 -4.87 14.27
N ALA A 66 13.06 -4.44 14.61
CA ALA A 66 13.34 -3.79 15.88
C ALA A 66 12.45 -2.55 16.10
N GLY A 67 11.80 -2.49 17.27
CA GLY A 67 10.87 -1.40 17.61
C GLY A 67 9.47 -1.52 17.00
N ALA A 68 9.20 -2.58 16.24
CA ALA A 68 7.85 -2.85 15.75
C ALA A 68 6.88 -3.14 16.91
N ARG A 69 5.59 -2.95 16.62
CA ARG A 69 4.48 -3.29 17.53
C ARG A 69 3.74 -4.48 16.95
N SER A 70 3.69 -5.58 17.69
CA SER A 70 2.89 -6.76 17.33
C SER A 70 1.41 -6.47 17.51
N ILE A 71 0.65 -6.38 16.42
CA ILE A 71 -0.80 -6.30 16.43
C ILE A 71 -1.33 -7.24 15.35
N PRO A 72 -1.73 -8.48 15.71
CA PRO A 72 -2.25 -9.43 14.73
C PRO A 72 -3.41 -8.85 13.94
N LEU A 73 -3.52 -9.20 12.66
CA LEU A 73 -4.52 -8.63 11.74
C LEU A 73 -5.96 -8.64 12.31
N GLY A 74 -6.36 -9.70 13.00
CA GLY A 74 -7.71 -9.81 13.58
C GLY A 74 -7.99 -8.88 14.77
N GLU A 75 -6.96 -8.30 15.37
CA GLU A 75 -7.08 -7.38 16.51
C GLU A 75 -6.75 -5.93 16.13
N LEU A 76 -6.44 -5.69 14.84
CA LEU A 76 -5.94 -4.42 14.35
C LEU A 76 -6.93 -3.28 14.59
N GLU A 77 -8.20 -3.45 14.21
CA GLU A 77 -9.24 -2.42 14.39
C GLU A 77 -9.38 -1.97 15.85
N ALA A 78 -9.31 -2.93 16.78
CA ALA A 78 -9.48 -2.67 18.20
C ALA A 78 -8.24 -2.04 18.84
N LYS A 79 -7.03 -2.46 18.43
CA LYS A 79 -5.78 -2.08 19.10
C LYS A 79 -5.05 -0.93 18.44
N LEU A 80 -5.23 -0.71 17.14
CA LEU A 80 -4.52 0.33 16.38
C LEU A 80 -4.72 1.74 16.96
N PRO A 81 -5.93 2.19 17.36
CA PRO A 81 -6.13 3.52 17.94
C PRO A 81 -5.37 3.74 19.27
N GLY A 82 -5.12 2.66 20.03
CA GLY A 82 -4.36 2.73 21.28
C GLY A 82 -2.85 2.85 21.05
N VAL A 83 -2.35 2.31 19.93
CA VAL A 83 -0.92 2.28 19.59
C VAL A 83 -0.51 3.52 18.79
N VAL A 84 -1.33 3.92 17.81
CA VAL A 84 -1.08 5.10 16.97
C VAL A 84 -2.02 6.22 17.42
N LYS A 85 -1.59 6.96 18.44
CA LYS A 85 -2.36 8.12 18.95
C LYS A 85 -2.26 9.35 18.05
N ASN A 86 -1.13 9.49 17.34
CA ASN A 86 -0.86 10.63 16.48
C ASN A 86 -0.97 10.21 15.01
N LYS A 87 -2.05 10.62 14.35
CA LYS A 87 -2.29 10.35 12.92
C LYS A 87 -1.34 11.11 11.98
N ALA A 88 -0.57 12.08 12.48
CA ALA A 88 0.42 12.79 11.68
C ALA A 88 1.74 12.02 11.51
N VAL A 89 1.96 10.94 12.28
CA VAL A 89 3.16 10.11 12.17
C VAL A 89 2.91 8.99 11.15
N PRO A 90 3.84 8.73 10.22
CA PRO A 90 3.69 7.64 9.27
C PRO A 90 3.55 6.29 9.99
N VAL A 91 2.63 5.44 9.53
CA VAL A 91 2.44 4.08 10.05
C VAL A 91 2.81 3.11 8.95
N ILE A 92 3.73 2.20 9.25
CA ILE A 92 4.20 1.18 8.31
C ILE A 92 3.65 -0.16 8.76
N MET A 93 2.91 -0.85 7.89
CA MET A 93 2.38 -2.18 8.19
C MET A 93 3.18 -3.27 7.51
N VAL A 94 3.59 -4.27 8.29
CA VAL A 94 4.50 -5.33 7.85
C VAL A 94 3.88 -6.69 8.10
N CYS A 95 4.10 -7.60 7.14
CA CYS A 95 3.96 -9.03 7.35
C CYS A 95 4.98 -9.78 6.50
N ALA A 96 5.08 -11.10 6.68
CA ALA A 96 6.06 -11.92 5.99
C ALA A 96 6.02 -11.84 4.44
N SER A 97 4.84 -11.72 3.84
CA SER A 97 4.65 -11.83 2.38
C SER A 97 3.94 -10.64 1.71
N GLY A 98 3.61 -9.60 2.48
CA GLY A 98 2.85 -8.44 1.98
C GLY A 98 1.33 -8.63 1.90
N VAL A 99 0.82 -9.88 1.89
CA VAL A 99 -0.63 -10.14 1.73
C VAL A 99 -1.46 -9.62 2.91
N ARG A 100 -1.01 -9.90 4.15
CA ARG A 100 -1.70 -9.44 5.36
C ARG A 100 -1.56 -7.93 5.57
N SER A 101 -0.41 -7.34 5.27
CA SER A 101 -0.20 -5.89 5.42
C SER A 101 -1.01 -5.11 4.39
N GLY A 102 -1.14 -5.60 3.15
CA GLY A 102 -2.04 -4.99 2.16
C GLY A 102 -3.50 -4.94 2.61
N ARG A 103 -3.99 -5.99 3.28
CA ARG A 103 -5.32 -5.99 3.90
C ARG A 103 -5.40 -5.06 5.10
N ALA A 104 -4.35 -5.05 5.92
CA ALA A 104 -4.26 -4.17 7.08
C ALA A 104 -4.39 -2.69 6.67
N VAL A 105 -3.72 -2.27 5.58
CA VAL A 105 -3.79 -0.88 5.08
C VAL A 105 -5.21 -0.46 4.69
N ALA A 106 -6.06 -1.39 4.25
CA ALA A 106 -7.46 -1.11 3.95
C ALA A 106 -8.33 -0.96 5.21
N ILE A 107 -7.84 -1.39 6.37
CA ILE A 107 -8.56 -1.40 7.66
C ILE A 107 -8.16 -0.20 8.54
N ALA A 108 -6.92 0.29 8.41
CA ALA A 108 -6.35 1.38 9.21
C ALA A 108 -6.81 2.78 8.77
#